data_AF-A0A2E8S1L9-F1
#
_entry.id   AF-A0A2E8S1L9-F1
#
_cell.length_a   1.000
_cell.length_b   1.000
_cell.length_c   1.000
_cell.angle_alpha   90.00
_cell.angle_beta   90.00
_cell.angle_gamma   90.00
#
_symmetry.space_group_name_H-M   'P 1'
#
loop_
_entity.id
_entity.type
_entity.pdbx_description
1 polymer ?
#
loop_
_entity_poly.entity_id
_entity_poly.type
_entity_poly.pdbx_seq_one_letter_code
_entity_poly.pdbx_strand_id
1 'polypeptide(L)'
;MQVAPRQLQSFASSVTVVDGDSAYNTSAEVAALIEANTASNAFALIWEKTVPAQQVIYWGYGDPNQQRNQSFNWFAAIDAGTGFEDGTLRLSLTNATRTNSKVVHEFNTANMHTTTSTSLVTAQPSDINSKAPLPLQALVAAGEDSLLQLHFKTASATTTVDQCNFSIGITIVQ
;
A
#
# COMPACT_ATOMS: atom_id res chain seq x y z
N MET A 1 9.87 36.85 23.12
CA MET A 1 10.65 35.61 22.96
C MET A 1 10.09 34.89 21.75
N GLN A 2 10.76 34.98 20.60
CA GLN A 2 10.31 34.33 19.36
C GLN A 2 10.66 32.84 19.50
N VAL A 3 9.64 32.00 19.66
CA VAL A 3 9.80 30.55 19.67
C VAL A 3 10.34 30.16 18.30
N ALA A 4 11.48 29.46 18.26
CA ALA A 4 12.04 28.97 17.01
C ALA A 4 10.98 28.09 16.31
N PRO A 5 10.67 28.32 15.02
CA PRO A 5 9.73 27.47 14.32
C PRO A 5 10.29 26.04 14.30
N ARG A 6 9.49 25.07 14.75
CA ARG A 6 9.81 23.63 14.65
C ARG A 6 10.08 23.33 13.17
N GLN A 7 11.32 22.97 12.84
CA GLN A 7 11.64 22.47 11.51
C GLN A 7 11.14 21.04 11.42
N LEU A 8 10.06 20.85 10.67
CA LEU A 8 9.57 19.52 10.31
C LEU A 8 10.59 18.86 9.36
N GLN A 9 11.06 17.67 9.72
CA GLN A 9 11.94 16.87 8.87
C GLN A 9 11.13 15.80 8.17
N SER A 10 11.29 15.72 6.84
CA SER A 10 10.69 14.69 6.02
C SER A 10 11.72 13.62 5.66
N PHE A 11 11.35 12.35 5.75
CA PHE A 11 12.17 11.24 5.27
C PHE A 11 11.34 10.21 4.49
N ALA A 12 11.98 9.61 3.49
CA ALA A 12 11.38 8.55 2.68
C ALA A 12 11.45 7.21 3.41
N SER A 13 10.37 6.44 3.35
CA SER A 13 10.28 5.10 3.90
C SER A 13 9.38 4.23 3.02
N SER A 14 9.18 2.97 3.41
CA SER A 14 8.21 2.06 2.80
C SER A 14 7.47 1.29 3.88
N VAL A 15 6.20 1.03 3.66
CA VAL A 15 5.40 0.12 4.50
C VAL A 15 5.28 -1.24 3.83
N THR A 16 5.28 -2.27 4.66
CA THR A 16 5.02 -3.66 4.32
C THR A 16 3.84 -4.17 5.15
N VAL A 17 3.40 -5.41 4.92
CA VAL A 17 2.28 -5.99 5.65
C VAL A 17 2.47 -5.87 7.17
N VAL A 18 3.68 -6.12 7.67
CA VAL A 18 3.97 -6.13 9.12
C VAL A 18 3.84 -4.76 9.81
N ASP A 19 3.79 -3.68 9.03
CA ASP A 19 3.64 -2.32 9.55
C ASP A 19 2.18 -1.93 9.82
N GLY A 20 1.24 -2.81 9.49
CA GLY A 20 -0.20 -2.62 9.67
C GLY A 20 -0.65 -2.71 11.13
N ASP A 21 -1.90 -2.33 11.36
CA ASP A 21 -2.57 -2.55 12.63
C ASP A 21 -2.76 -4.05 12.90
N SER A 22 -3.01 -4.44 14.16
CA SER A 22 -2.96 -5.84 14.59
C SER A 22 -3.87 -6.83 13.84
N ALA A 23 -4.89 -6.36 13.13
CA ALA A 23 -5.77 -7.19 12.33
C ALA A 23 -5.31 -7.34 10.86
N TYR A 24 -4.23 -6.67 10.48
CA TYR A 24 -3.72 -6.55 9.11
C TYR A 24 -2.19 -6.66 9.05
N ASN A 25 -1.54 -7.29 10.03
CA ASN A 25 -0.09 -7.27 10.17
C ASN A 25 0.60 -8.58 9.77
N THR A 26 -0.15 -9.57 9.28
CA THR A 26 0.41 -10.81 8.74
C THR A 26 -0.01 -11.07 7.29
N SER A 27 0.88 -11.72 6.53
CA SER A 27 0.59 -12.13 5.15
C SER A 27 -0.65 -13.01 5.05
N ALA A 28 -0.90 -13.86 6.05
CA ALA A 28 -2.03 -14.78 6.04
C ALA A 28 -3.37 -14.05 6.26
N GLU A 29 -3.41 -13.06 7.16
CA GLU A 29 -4.61 -12.23 7.36
C GLU A 29 -4.96 -11.45 6.09
N VAL A 30 -3.98 -10.79 5.48
CA VAL A 30 -4.21 -10.01 4.25
C VAL A 30 -4.65 -10.92 3.10
N ALA A 31 -4.04 -12.10 2.96
CA ALA A 31 -4.43 -13.09 1.96
C ALA A 31 -5.88 -13.57 2.17
N ALA A 32 -6.27 -13.89 3.40
CA ALA A 32 -7.63 -14.31 3.73
C ALA A 32 -8.67 -13.20 3.44
N LEU A 33 -8.33 -11.93 3.65
CA LEU A 33 -9.21 -10.81 3.31
C LEU A 33 -9.40 -10.66 1.79
N ILE A 34 -8.36 -10.93 1.00
CA ILE A 34 -8.45 -10.93 -0.46
C ILE A 34 -9.31 -12.09 -0.93
N GLU A 35 -9.03 -13.31 -0.46
CA GLU A 35 -9.80 -14.52 -0.81
C GLU A 35 -11.29 -14.37 -0.46
N ALA A 36 -11.59 -13.81 0.71
CA ALA A 36 -12.97 -13.55 1.12
C ALA A 36 -13.70 -12.54 0.19
N ASN A 37 -12.96 -11.71 -0.54
CA ASN A 37 -13.48 -10.67 -1.43
C ASN A 37 -13.41 -11.04 -2.93
N THR A 38 -12.88 -12.21 -3.29
CA THR A 38 -12.64 -12.65 -4.67
C THR A 38 -13.87 -12.51 -5.59
N ALA A 39 -15.07 -12.83 -5.09
CA ALA A 39 -16.31 -12.78 -5.87
C ALA A 39 -17.11 -11.46 -5.77
N SER A 40 -16.68 -10.54 -4.90
CA SER A 40 -17.47 -9.38 -4.47
C SER A 40 -17.58 -8.27 -5.53
N ASN A 41 -16.66 -8.23 -6.50
CA ASN A 41 -16.53 -7.13 -7.49
C ASN A 41 -16.47 -5.72 -6.88
N ALA A 42 -16.21 -5.63 -5.58
CA ALA A 42 -16.14 -4.41 -4.79
C ALA A 42 -14.75 -4.26 -4.17
N PHE A 43 -14.43 -3.04 -3.74
CA PHE A 43 -13.21 -2.78 -2.98
C PHE A 43 -13.41 -3.21 -1.53
N ALA A 44 -12.60 -4.16 -1.07
CA ALA A 44 -12.50 -4.51 0.34
C ALA A 44 -11.24 -3.93 0.97
N LEU A 45 -11.30 -3.59 2.25
CA LEU A 45 -10.16 -3.18 3.04
C LEU A 45 -9.29 -4.40 3.31
N ILE A 46 -8.02 -4.36 2.88
CA ILE A 46 -7.08 -5.47 3.06
C ILE A 46 -5.91 -5.11 3.98
N TRP A 47 -5.67 -3.82 4.20
CA TRP A 47 -4.63 -3.36 5.11
C TRP A 47 -4.92 -1.95 5.59
N GLU A 48 -4.65 -1.69 6.87
CA GLU A 48 -4.62 -0.33 7.40
C GLU A 48 -3.52 -0.12 8.42
N LYS A 49 -3.11 1.14 8.57
CA LYS A 49 -2.20 1.61 9.59
C LYS A 49 -2.73 2.90 10.21
N THR A 50 -2.80 2.91 11.53
CA THR A 50 -3.13 4.10 12.31
C THR A 50 -1.93 5.04 12.40
N VAL A 51 -2.14 6.30 12.02
CA VAL A 51 -1.18 7.40 12.11
C VAL A 51 -1.63 8.39 13.17
N PRO A 52 -0.81 8.64 14.20
CA PRO A 52 -1.12 9.64 15.22
C PRO A 52 -1.21 11.05 14.63
N ALA A 53 -2.10 11.89 15.14
CA ALA A 53 -2.32 13.27 14.71
C ALA A 53 -1.05 14.17 14.74
N GLN A 54 -0.02 13.75 15.47
CA GLN A 54 1.25 14.47 15.62
C GLN A 54 2.21 14.27 14.43
N GLN A 55 1.93 13.28 13.59
CA GLN A 55 2.72 12.93 12.40
C GLN A 55 1.89 13.13 11.15
N VAL A 56 2.54 13.57 10.07
CA VAL A 56 1.91 13.62 8.74
C VAL A 56 2.59 12.58 7.87
N ILE A 57 1.81 11.68 7.28
CA ILE A 57 2.30 10.66 6.36
C ILE A 57 1.61 10.82 5.01
N TYR A 58 2.40 10.78 3.95
CA TYR A 58 1.96 10.78 2.56
C TYR A 58 2.25 9.46 1.88
N TRP A 59 1.42 9.08 0.91
CA TRP A 59 1.76 8.01 -0.02
C TRP A 59 2.82 8.47 -1.01
N GLY A 60 3.78 7.59 -1.31
CA GLY A 60 4.89 7.87 -2.22
C GLY A 60 5.92 8.84 -1.64
N TYR A 61 6.99 9.00 -2.40
CA TYR A 61 8.01 10.04 -2.21
C TYR A 61 8.60 10.41 -3.56
N GLY A 62 9.27 11.55 -3.62
CA GLY A 62 10.00 11.93 -4.82
C GLY A 62 9.19 12.64 -5.90
N ASP A 63 9.79 12.79 -7.09
CA ASP A 63 9.27 13.58 -8.20
C ASP A 63 9.18 12.75 -9.51
N PRO A 64 8.10 12.88 -10.30
CA PRO A 64 7.95 12.16 -11.56
C PRO A 64 9.09 12.39 -12.58
N ASN A 65 9.74 13.55 -12.55
CA ASN A 65 10.83 13.91 -13.46
C ASN A 65 12.16 13.28 -13.06
N GLN A 66 12.26 12.75 -11.85
CA GLN A 66 13.47 12.14 -11.30
C GLN A 66 13.21 10.67 -11.00
N GLN A 67 13.19 9.85 -12.04
CA GLN A 67 12.81 8.44 -11.95
C GLN A 67 13.56 7.65 -10.85
N ARG A 68 14.84 7.98 -10.56
CA ARG A 68 15.60 7.29 -9.50
C ARG A 68 15.30 7.78 -8.08
N ASN A 69 14.62 8.91 -7.95
CA ASN A 69 14.27 9.56 -6.71
C ASN A 69 12.74 9.54 -6.54
N GLN A 70 12.13 8.37 -6.67
CA GLN A 70 10.70 8.14 -6.40
C GLN A 70 10.50 6.75 -5.80
N SER A 71 9.32 6.48 -5.25
CA SER A 71 9.08 5.15 -4.68
C SER A 71 8.78 4.11 -5.75
N PHE A 72 9.25 2.89 -5.51
CA PHE A 72 9.10 1.76 -6.41
C PHE A 72 8.40 0.63 -5.68
N ASN A 73 7.14 0.46 -6.04
CA ASN A 73 6.18 -0.32 -5.29
C ASN A 73 6.01 -1.70 -5.92
N TRP A 74 5.65 -2.67 -5.08
CA TRP A 74 5.25 -4.00 -5.52
C TRP A 74 4.13 -4.52 -4.63
N PHE A 75 3.33 -5.43 -5.17
CA PHE A 75 2.23 -6.11 -4.51
C PHE A 75 2.05 -7.47 -5.18
N ALA A 76 1.81 -8.52 -4.40
CA ALA A 76 1.43 -9.82 -4.91
C ALA A 76 0.47 -10.51 -3.95
N ALA A 77 -0.61 -11.09 -4.50
CA ALA A 77 -1.47 -12.07 -3.85
C ALA A 77 -1.35 -13.38 -4.62
N ILE A 78 -0.91 -14.45 -3.95
CA ILE A 78 -0.42 -15.67 -4.58
C ILE A 78 -1.30 -16.85 -4.20
N ASP A 79 -1.76 -17.58 -5.21
CA ASP A 79 -2.16 -18.99 -5.12
C ASP A 79 -0.93 -19.83 -5.52
N ALA A 80 -0.25 -20.41 -4.53
CA ALA A 80 1.10 -20.92 -4.67
C ALA A 80 1.13 -22.09 -5.67
N GLY A 81 1.75 -21.86 -6.83
CA GLY A 81 1.84 -22.82 -7.92
C GLY A 81 0.66 -22.80 -8.90
N THR A 82 -0.40 -22.03 -8.62
CA THR A 82 -1.56 -21.87 -9.50
C THR A 82 -1.51 -20.54 -10.25
N GLY A 83 -1.24 -19.43 -9.55
CA GLY A 83 -1.30 -18.11 -10.17
C GLY A 83 -1.27 -16.95 -9.19
N PHE A 84 -1.56 -15.75 -9.71
CA PHE A 84 -1.76 -14.54 -8.92
C PHE A 84 -3.24 -14.18 -8.92
N GLU A 85 -3.73 -13.72 -7.76
CA GLU A 85 -5.02 -13.07 -7.69
C GLU A 85 -4.86 -11.59 -8.03
N ASP A 86 -5.27 -11.24 -9.24
CA ASP A 86 -5.01 -9.94 -9.83
C ASP A 86 -6.23 -9.04 -9.82
N GLY A 87 -6.00 -7.73 -9.72
CA GLY A 87 -7.06 -6.77 -9.53
C GLY A 87 -6.58 -5.32 -9.51
N THR A 88 -7.35 -4.49 -8.83
CA THR A 88 -7.01 -3.08 -8.59
C THR A 88 -6.69 -2.87 -7.12
N LEU A 89 -5.45 -2.44 -6.85
CA LEU A 89 -5.01 -1.99 -5.54
C LEU A 89 -5.21 -0.47 -5.43
N ARG A 90 -6.00 -0.04 -4.46
CA ARG A 90 -6.34 1.37 -4.22
C ARG A 90 -5.67 1.85 -2.94
N LEU A 91 -4.86 2.90 -3.06
CA LEU A 91 -4.31 3.65 -1.94
C LEU A 91 -5.32 4.70 -1.50
N SER A 92 -5.60 4.77 -0.21
CA SER A 92 -6.47 5.78 0.36
C SER A 92 -5.93 6.32 1.68
N LEU A 93 -6.40 7.53 2.00
CA LEU A 93 -6.22 8.17 3.28
C LEU A 93 -7.59 8.51 3.82
N THR A 94 -7.85 8.16 5.06
CA THR A 94 -9.09 8.55 5.74
C THR A 94 -8.78 9.10 7.13
N ASN A 95 -9.68 9.93 7.65
CA ASN A 95 -9.62 10.30 9.06
C ASN A 95 -10.04 9.11 9.96
N ALA A 96 -9.72 9.21 11.25
CA ALA A 96 -10.00 8.16 12.24
C ALA A 96 -11.49 7.74 12.28
N THR A 97 -12.41 8.67 12.05
CA THR A 97 -13.86 8.37 12.03
C THR A 97 -14.35 7.75 10.72
N ARG A 98 -13.47 7.57 9.72
CA ARG A 98 -13.78 7.04 8.38
C ARG A 98 -14.84 7.82 7.60
N THR A 99 -15.06 9.08 7.96
CA THR A 99 -16.06 9.96 7.34
C THR A 99 -15.51 10.68 6.11
N ASN A 100 -14.21 10.94 6.07
CA ASN A 100 -13.54 11.62 4.97
C ASN A 100 -12.46 10.72 4.38
N SER A 101 -12.87 9.82 3.47
CA SER A 101 -11.93 8.98 2.72
C SER A 101 -11.60 9.63 1.38
N LYS A 102 -10.30 9.73 1.09
CA LYS A 102 -9.78 10.19 -0.20
C LYS A 102 -8.97 9.08 -0.84
N VAL A 103 -9.31 8.77 -2.09
CA VAL A 103 -8.50 7.90 -2.94
C VAL A 103 -7.31 8.69 -3.45
N VAL A 104 -6.13 8.09 -3.31
CA VAL A 104 -4.86 8.72 -3.65
C VAL A 104 -4.35 8.20 -4.99
N HIS A 105 -4.30 6.88 -5.15
CA HIS A 105 -3.92 6.26 -6.41
C HIS A 105 -4.49 4.84 -6.52
N GLU A 106 -4.50 4.30 -7.73
CA GLU A 106 -4.92 2.95 -8.04
C GLU A 106 -3.89 2.31 -8.96
N PHE A 107 -3.51 1.07 -8.65
CA PHE A 107 -2.62 0.25 -9.44
C PHE A 107 -3.34 -0.98 -9.97
N ASN A 108 -3.02 -1.35 -11.20
CA ASN A 108 -3.28 -2.70 -11.69
C ASN A 108 -2.18 -3.64 -11.17
N THR A 109 -2.56 -4.61 -10.34
CA THR A 109 -1.59 -5.48 -9.66
C THR A 109 -0.85 -6.42 -10.60
N ALA A 110 -1.41 -6.70 -11.78
CA ALA A 110 -0.75 -7.53 -12.80
C ALA A 110 0.59 -6.92 -13.27
N ASN A 111 0.79 -5.62 -13.03
CA ASN A 111 2.02 -4.89 -13.35
C ASN A 111 2.96 -4.70 -12.13
N MET A 112 2.65 -5.32 -10.98
CA MET A 112 3.34 -5.09 -9.70
C MET A 112 4.11 -6.31 -9.17
N HIS A 113 4.01 -7.45 -9.85
CA HIS A 113 4.73 -8.68 -9.51
C HIS A 113 5.34 -9.32 -10.77
N THR A 114 6.16 -10.36 -10.56
CA THR A 114 6.70 -11.17 -11.66
C THR A 114 5.63 -12.14 -12.21
N THR A 115 6.02 -13.03 -13.13
CA THR A 115 5.16 -14.08 -13.65
C THR A 115 5.22 -15.40 -12.86
N THR A 116 6.02 -15.46 -11.79
CA THR A 116 6.29 -16.71 -11.06
C THR A 116 5.61 -16.71 -9.69
N SER A 117 4.50 -17.45 -9.56
CA SER A 117 3.65 -17.51 -8.36
C SER A 117 4.00 -18.65 -7.40
N THR A 118 5.30 -18.95 -7.18
CA THR A 118 5.71 -20.04 -6.27
C THR A 118 5.94 -19.59 -4.83
N SER A 119 6.32 -18.33 -4.63
CA SER A 119 6.61 -17.74 -3.32
C SER A 119 6.62 -16.21 -3.43
N LEU A 120 6.48 -15.50 -2.31
CA LEU A 120 6.65 -14.04 -2.29
C LEU A 120 8.04 -13.58 -2.75
N VAL A 121 9.08 -14.40 -2.56
CA VAL A 121 10.46 -14.09 -2.98
C VAL A 121 10.58 -14.07 -4.50
N THR A 122 9.94 -15.02 -5.18
CA THR A 122 9.95 -15.13 -6.64
C THR A 122 8.95 -14.20 -7.29
N ALA A 123 7.86 -13.84 -6.59
CA ALA A 123 6.87 -12.87 -7.04
C ALA A 123 7.39 -11.42 -6.99
N GLN A 124 8.33 -11.11 -6.10
CA GLN A 124 8.88 -9.76 -5.96
C GLN A 124 9.81 -9.41 -7.14
N PRO A 125 9.57 -8.33 -7.89
CA PRO A 125 10.50 -7.86 -8.90
C PRO A 125 11.83 -7.41 -8.27
N SER A 126 12.95 -7.91 -8.82
CA SER A 126 14.31 -7.54 -8.38
C SER A 126 14.83 -6.27 -9.04
N ASP A 127 14.41 -5.99 -10.28
CA ASP A 127 14.75 -4.76 -10.99
C ASP A 127 13.79 -3.62 -10.64
N ILE A 128 14.37 -2.44 -10.43
CA ILE A 128 13.65 -1.19 -10.19
C ILE A 128 12.77 -0.81 -11.39
N ASN A 129 13.19 -1.14 -12.61
CA ASN A 129 12.43 -0.85 -13.83
C ASN A 129 11.15 -1.69 -13.95
N SER A 130 11.07 -2.79 -13.20
CA SER A 130 9.92 -3.71 -13.20
C SER A 130 8.97 -3.46 -12.03
N LYS A 131 9.16 -2.36 -11.28
CA LYS A 131 8.30 -1.96 -10.16
C LYS A 131 7.41 -0.79 -10.55
N ALA A 132 6.25 -0.69 -9.92
CA ALA A 132 5.32 0.39 -10.17
C ALA A 132 5.80 1.68 -9.49
N PRO A 133 6.04 2.77 -10.24
CA PRO A 133 6.49 4.03 -9.65
C PRO A 133 5.35 4.75 -8.91
N LEU A 134 5.67 5.42 -7.80
CA LEU A 134 4.73 6.30 -7.10
C LEU A 134 5.45 7.57 -6.62
N PRO A 135 5.29 8.69 -7.33
CA PRO A 135 5.75 9.99 -6.86
C PRO A 135 4.92 10.45 -5.66
N LEU A 136 5.44 11.43 -4.89
CA LEU A 136 4.78 11.94 -3.70
C LEU A 136 3.33 12.37 -3.98
N GLN A 137 2.41 11.88 -3.16
CA GLN A 137 0.99 12.24 -3.21
C GLN A 137 0.65 13.11 -1.99
N ALA A 138 0.67 14.42 -2.19
CA ALA A 138 0.53 15.42 -1.11
C ALA A 138 -0.92 15.60 -0.61
N LEU A 139 -1.65 14.51 -0.41
CA LEU A 139 -2.97 14.51 0.22
C LEU A 139 -2.78 14.30 1.72
N VAL A 140 -3.30 15.21 2.55
CA VAL A 140 -3.27 15.13 4.01
C VAL A 140 -4.67 14.86 4.54
N ALA A 141 -4.79 13.93 5.48
CA ALA A 141 -5.99 13.81 6.32
C ALA A 141 -5.92 14.82 7.48
N ALA A 142 -7.05 15.48 7.72
CA ALA A 142 -7.18 16.64 8.59
C ALA A 142 -6.84 16.32 10.05
N GLY A 143 -6.23 17.30 10.75
CA GLY A 143 -6.05 17.59 12.20
C GLY A 143 -6.34 16.59 13.33
N GLU A 144 -6.60 15.32 13.05
CA GLU A 144 -6.93 14.22 13.94
C GLU A 144 -6.15 12.96 13.51
N ASP A 145 -6.25 11.88 14.30
CA ASP A 145 -5.66 10.61 13.93
C ASP A 145 -6.19 10.18 12.55
N SER A 146 -5.32 9.56 11.76
CA SER A 146 -5.59 9.24 10.36
C SER A 146 -5.27 7.79 10.08
N LEU A 147 -5.94 7.20 9.08
CA LEU A 147 -5.71 5.84 8.64
C LEU A 147 -5.14 5.88 7.22
N LEU A 148 -3.98 5.25 7.04
CA LEU A 148 -3.49 4.83 5.73
C LEU A 148 -4.13 3.49 5.41
N GLN A 149 -4.75 3.36 4.24
CA GLN A 149 -5.51 2.17 3.90
C GLN A 149 -5.19 1.68 2.49
N LEU A 150 -5.12 0.35 2.36
CA LEU A 150 -5.11 -0.35 1.08
C LEU A 150 -6.45 -1.05 0.90
N HIS A 151 -7.10 -0.75 -0.21
CA HIS A 151 -8.28 -1.48 -0.65
C HIS A 151 -7.96 -2.31 -1.89
N PHE A 152 -8.53 -3.49 -2.00
CA PHE A 152 -8.33 -4.36 -3.15
C PHE A 152 -9.66 -4.81 -3.74
N LYS A 153 -9.71 -4.82 -5.07
CA LYS A 153 -10.81 -5.36 -5.85
C LYS A 153 -10.25 -6.39 -6.82
N THR A 154 -10.64 -7.65 -6.65
CA THR A 154 -10.28 -8.74 -7.57
C THR A 154 -10.89 -8.51 -8.95
N ALA A 155 -10.09 -8.75 -9.99
CA ALA A 155 -10.50 -8.79 -11.39
C ALA A 155 -10.25 -10.16 -12.03
N SER A 156 -9.18 -10.84 -11.63
CA SER A 156 -8.82 -12.19 -12.03
C SER A 156 -8.60 -13.03 -10.78
N ALA A 157 -9.56 -13.89 -10.49
CA ALA A 157 -9.56 -14.78 -9.33
C ALA A 157 -8.72 -16.04 -9.57
N THR A 158 -8.06 -16.49 -8.51
CA THR A 158 -7.55 -17.87 -8.39
C THR A 158 -8.51 -18.70 -7.52
N THR A 159 -8.09 -19.90 -7.09
CA THR A 159 -8.93 -20.77 -6.24
C THR A 159 -8.75 -20.46 -4.76
N THR A 160 -7.52 -20.16 -4.34
CA THR A 160 -7.14 -19.86 -2.96
C THR A 160 -6.09 -18.76 -2.97
N VAL A 161 -5.98 -17.98 -1.89
CA VAL A 161 -4.87 -17.03 -1.72
C VAL A 161 -4.04 -17.47 -0.53
N ASP A 162 -2.88 -18.06 -0.80
CA ASP A 162 -1.99 -18.60 0.24
C ASP A 162 -1.15 -17.51 0.91
N GLN A 163 -0.72 -16.52 0.13
CA GLN A 163 0.25 -15.52 0.56
C GLN A 163 -0.05 -14.17 -0.06
N CYS A 164 0.13 -13.10 0.71
CA CYS A 164 0.02 -11.74 0.21
C CYS A 164 1.09 -10.86 0.86
N ASN A 165 1.81 -10.09 0.05
CA ASN A 165 2.74 -9.09 0.56
C ASN A 165 2.93 -7.94 -0.41
N PHE A 166 3.47 -6.84 0.10
CA PHE A 166 3.71 -5.63 -0.66
C PHE A 166 4.86 -4.82 -0.04
N SER A 167 5.35 -3.86 -0.81
CA SER A 167 6.12 -2.74 -0.29
C SER A 167 5.69 -1.48 -1.04
N ILE A 168 5.13 -0.52 -0.30
CA ILE A 168 4.63 0.74 -0.84
C ILE A 168 5.38 1.89 -0.18
N GLY A 169 5.90 2.81 -0.98
CA GLY A 169 6.61 3.99 -0.46
C GLY A 169 5.69 4.95 0.28
N ILE A 170 6.23 5.59 1.32
CA ILE A 170 5.61 6.68 2.06
C ILE A 170 6.62 7.79 2.37
N THR A 171 6.12 8.99 2.63
CA THR A 171 6.89 10.10 3.19
C THR A 171 6.37 10.41 4.59
N ILE A 172 7.24 10.40 5.59
CA ILE A 172 6.89 10.75 6.98
C ILE A 172 7.44 12.14 7.29
N VAL A 173 6.61 13.00 7.87
CA VAL A 173 6.95 14.36 8.29
C VAL A 173 6.71 14.51 9.79
N GLN A 174 7.77 14.85 10.53
CA GLN A 174 7.77 14.99 12.00
C GLN A 174 8.63 16.16 12.48
#